data_AF-A0A2V6CGH1-F1
#
_entry.id   AF-A0A2V6CGH1-F1
#
_cell.length_a   1.000
_cell.length_b   1.000
_cell.length_c   1.000
_cell.angle_alpha   90.00
_cell.angle_beta   90.00
_cell.angle_gamma   90.00
#
_symmetry.space_group_name_H-M   'P 1'
#
loop_
_entity.id
_entity.type
_entity.pdbx_description
1 polymer ?
#
loop_
_entity_poly.entity_id
_entity_poly.type
_entity_poly.pdbx_seq_one_letter_code
_entity_poly.pdbx_strand_id
1 'polypeptide(L)'
;MAAKSLAQLNAAHTAVCCNRAASKGSILGTVWPNDLRRLWRRIAASEKSTKKFCSWREHSLKKSTGLKVGCENAEWHCPSGQQDGASSLKIYARVPLTTHNPPRYPRLVELFARSRPRLTGTAATASPAGSLAKVAKLVQPHLEQVETRIAQQAAAFDPAIEGYVVYAIGSRGKRLRPLLTLLAGGATREINPGHVDLAVIVELIHIATLVHDDVMDEAERRRAQPTANARWGNSLSVLLGDCLFAHALTLSTNFENAGIGRAIARTAATVCSGEMIQTQRRFDLNLGVQDYLRIVQMKTGSLFSAAAELAAVISEANPSVIERFKNFGFQIGTAYQIYDDCVDLAGNERATGKTLGTDLRKGKFTLPVLIFLRSASEFERERCCQLVLEERVEEMIELLKNGATNGALNESITAGSDLIRDAQTAFDGIKSTPYAEALLCLGDVLCEMFDQLRV
;
A
#
# COMPACT_ATOMS: atom_id res chain seq x y z
N MET A 1 39.66 -11.84 -2.78
CA MET A 1 39.32 -10.92 -1.67
C MET A 1 37.90 -10.35 -1.78
N ALA A 2 37.35 -10.12 -2.98
CA ALA A 2 35.98 -9.60 -3.21
C ALA A 2 34.81 -10.45 -2.64
N ALA A 3 34.90 -11.79 -2.64
CA ALA A 3 33.83 -12.62 -2.07
C ALA A 3 33.74 -12.57 -0.53
N LYS A 4 34.82 -12.16 0.15
CA LYS A 4 34.85 -12.05 1.62
C LYS A 4 34.22 -10.76 2.13
N SER A 5 34.30 -9.65 1.38
CA SER A 5 33.67 -8.37 1.78
C SER A 5 32.15 -8.43 1.67
N LEU A 6 31.61 -9.01 0.58
CA LEU A 6 30.17 -9.19 0.41
C LEU A 6 29.55 -10.09 1.48
N ALA A 7 30.23 -11.17 1.87
CA ALA A 7 29.79 -12.04 2.95
C ALA A 7 29.83 -11.35 4.33
N GLN A 8 30.81 -10.47 4.56
CA GLN A 8 30.93 -9.69 5.79
C GLN A 8 29.87 -8.58 5.87
N LEU A 9 29.57 -7.91 4.76
CA LEU A 9 28.48 -6.94 4.65
C LEU A 9 27.11 -7.61 4.86
N ASN A 10 26.88 -8.77 4.24
CA ASN A 10 25.64 -9.55 4.46
C ASN A 10 25.50 -10.04 5.90
N ALA A 11 26.60 -10.43 6.56
CA ALA A 11 26.57 -10.86 7.96
C ALA A 11 26.31 -9.70 8.92
N ALA A 12 26.92 -8.53 8.68
CA ALA A 12 26.67 -7.31 9.45
C ALA A 12 25.23 -6.81 9.25
N HIS A 13 24.73 -6.84 8.02
CA HIS A 13 23.36 -6.46 7.67
C HIS A 13 22.33 -7.37 8.35
N THR A 14 22.54 -8.70 8.30
CA THR A 14 21.68 -9.68 8.98
C THR A 14 21.66 -9.47 10.49
N ALA A 15 22.81 -9.16 11.10
CA ALA A 15 22.91 -8.92 12.55
C ALA A 15 22.18 -7.63 12.99
N VAL A 16 22.23 -6.57 12.18
CA VAL A 16 21.52 -5.31 12.47
C VAL A 16 20.01 -5.46 12.27
N CYS A 17 19.57 -6.14 11.21
CA CYS A 17 18.15 -6.46 10.98
C CYS A 17 17.56 -7.31 12.13
N CYS A 18 18.30 -8.31 12.62
CA CYS A 18 17.88 -9.13 13.77
C CYS A 18 17.81 -8.31 15.08
N ASN A 19 18.76 -7.40 15.33
CA ASN A 19 18.72 -6.55 16.52
C ASN A 19 17.56 -5.54 16.49
N ARG A 20 17.19 -5.03 15.31
CA ARG A 20 16.04 -4.13 15.15
C ARG A 20 14.71 -4.85 15.42
N ALA A 21 14.56 -6.07 14.89
CA ALA A 21 13.39 -6.91 15.15
C ALA A 21 13.28 -7.33 16.64
N ALA A 22 14.40 -7.61 17.30
CA ALA A 22 14.42 -7.89 18.74
C ALA A 22 14.07 -6.65 19.59
N SER A 23 14.52 -5.45 19.20
CA SER A 23 14.20 -4.20 19.91
C SER A 23 12.74 -3.75 19.80
N LYS A 24 12.03 -4.23 18.76
CA LYS A 24 10.59 -4.00 18.54
C LYS A 24 9.70 -5.15 19.04
N GLY A 25 10.26 -6.13 19.76
CA GLY A 25 9.50 -7.20 20.43
C GLY A 25 8.93 -8.29 19.50
N SER A 26 9.39 -8.41 18.25
CA SER A 26 8.76 -9.27 17.24
C SER A 26 9.44 -10.61 16.98
N ILE A 27 10.41 -11.05 17.80
CA ILE A 27 11.02 -12.39 17.65
C ILE A 27 11.05 -13.13 19.00
N LEU A 28 9.96 -13.81 19.32
CA LEU A 28 9.97 -14.96 20.23
C LEU A 28 9.72 -16.21 19.39
N GLY A 29 10.79 -16.97 19.14
CA GLY A 29 10.69 -18.35 18.65
C GLY A 29 11.19 -18.59 17.23
N THR A 30 12.51 -18.59 17.02
CA THR A 30 13.12 -19.37 15.94
C THR A 30 14.46 -19.94 16.39
N VAL A 31 14.67 -21.23 16.16
CA VAL A 31 15.90 -21.96 16.49
C VAL A 31 16.97 -21.62 15.45
N TRP A 32 18.08 -21.04 15.91
CA TRP A 32 19.18 -20.63 15.03
C TRP A 32 20.05 -21.82 14.57
N PRO A 33 20.46 -21.88 13.28
CA PRO A 33 21.48 -22.83 12.80
C PRO A 33 22.81 -22.72 13.56
N ASN A 34 23.50 -23.85 13.74
CA ASN A 34 24.69 -23.96 14.59
C ASN A 34 25.89 -23.08 14.15
N ASP A 35 25.95 -22.71 12.87
CA ASP A 35 27.05 -21.90 12.33
C ASP A 35 26.91 -20.42 12.69
N LEU A 36 25.68 -19.90 12.78
CA LEU A 36 25.42 -18.53 13.24
C LEU A 36 25.68 -18.36 14.74
N ARG A 37 25.42 -19.40 15.55
CA ARG A 37 25.78 -19.40 16.99
C ARG A 37 27.29 -19.30 17.21
N ARG A 38 28.11 -19.96 16.38
CA ARG A 38 29.58 -19.87 16.47
C ARG A 38 30.11 -18.50 16.05
N LEU A 39 29.52 -17.89 15.02
CA LEU A 39 29.88 -16.54 14.57
C LEU A 39 29.55 -15.49 15.64
N TRP A 40 28.37 -15.59 16.26
CA TRP A 40 27.92 -14.68 17.33
C TRP A 40 28.82 -14.76 18.57
N ARG A 41 29.25 -15.97 18.97
CA ARG A 41 30.20 -16.16 20.09
C ARG A 41 31.59 -15.57 19.82
N ARG A 42 32.04 -15.53 18.56
CA ARG A 42 33.33 -14.91 18.18
C ARG A 42 33.26 -13.38 18.18
N ILE A 43 32.12 -12.81 17.76
CA ILE A 43 31.88 -11.36 17.79
C ILE A 43 31.77 -10.86 19.23
N ALA A 44 30.99 -11.56 20.08
CA ALA A 44 30.81 -11.22 21.49
C ALA A 44 32.11 -11.28 22.32
N ALA A 45 33.10 -12.07 21.90
CA ALA A 45 34.39 -12.18 22.59
C ALA A 45 35.38 -11.05 22.23
N SER A 46 35.09 -10.22 21.22
CA SER A 46 36.06 -9.28 20.64
C SER A 46 35.90 -7.81 21.03
N GLU A 47 34.86 -7.41 21.77
CA GLU A 47 34.65 -6.00 22.14
C GLU A 47 34.68 -5.75 23.65
N LYS A 48 35.67 -4.93 24.08
CA LYS A 48 35.78 -4.28 25.40
C LYS A 48 34.70 -3.20 25.66
N SER A 49 33.54 -3.26 25.00
CA SER A 49 32.54 -2.19 24.98
C SER A 49 31.30 -2.44 25.86
N THR A 50 31.24 -3.55 26.60
CA THR A 50 30.12 -3.85 27.50
C THR A 50 30.03 -2.94 28.73
N LYS A 51 31.10 -2.24 29.13
CA LYS A 51 31.05 -1.26 30.23
C LYS A 51 30.49 0.12 29.84
N LYS A 52 30.52 0.52 28.56
CA LYS A 52 29.92 1.78 28.10
C LYS A 52 28.42 1.65 27.77
N PHE A 53 27.93 0.45 27.49
CA PHE A 53 26.52 0.22 27.14
C PHE A 53 25.57 0.25 28.35
N CYS A 54 26.00 -0.24 29.53
CA CYS A 54 25.19 -0.15 30.75
C CYS A 54 24.97 1.30 31.22
N SER A 55 25.93 2.19 31.00
CA SER A 55 25.81 3.61 31.38
C SER A 55 24.76 4.37 30.54
N TRP A 56 24.56 4.00 29.26
CA TRP A 56 23.56 4.64 28.42
C TRP A 56 22.12 4.17 28.74
N ARG A 57 21.95 2.88 29.06
CA ARG A 57 20.66 2.30 29.46
C ARG A 57 20.13 2.92 30.77
N GLU A 58 21.00 3.19 31.73
CA GLU A 58 20.63 3.89 32.98
C GLU A 58 20.30 5.37 32.78
N HIS A 59 20.94 6.04 31.82
CA HIS A 59 20.75 7.48 31.60
C HIS A 59 19.46 7.80 30.80
N SER A 60 19.04 6.92 29.89
CA SER A 60 17.78 7.08 29.14
C SER A 60 16.55 6.68 29.97
N LEU A 61 16.65 5.68 30.87
CA LEU A 61 15.54 5.30 31.76
C LEU A 61 15.32 6.29 32.93
N LYS A 62 16.36 6.99 33.40
CA LYS A 62 16.23 8.02 34.45
C LYS A 62 15.47 9.27 34.00
N LYS A 63 15.46 9.60 32.71
CA LYS A 63 14.80 10.81 32.19
C LYS A 63 13.30 10.65 31.91
N SER A 64 12.77 9.43 31.82
CA SER A 64 11.37 9.22 31.41
C SER A 64 10.43 8.71 32.49
N THR A 65 10.90 8.22 33.65
CA THR A 65 10.00 7.62 34.65
C THR A 65 10.27 7.94 36.12
N GLY A 66 11.35 8.65 36.48
CA GLY A 66 11.60 9.09 37.87
C GLY A 66 11.67 7.99 38.95
N LEU A 67 11.68 6.71 38.56
CA LEU A 67 11.64 5.56 39.47
C LEU A 67 13.03 4.94 39.59
N LYS A 68 13.54 4.85 40.83
CA LYS A 68 14.67 3.98 41.17
C LYS A 68 14.17 2.54 41.18
N VAL A 69 14.66 1.70 40.29
CA VAL A 69 14.50 0.24 40.40
C VAL A 69 15.84 -0.33 40.82
N GLY A 70 15.97 -0.63 42.11
CA GLY A 70 16.99 -1.56 42.61
C GLY A 70 16.40 -2.97 42.55
N CYS A 71 17.13 -3.91 41.98
CA CYS A 71 16.80 -5.33 42.10
C CYS A 71 17.24 -5.80 43.49
N GLU A 72 16.29 -6.06 44.38
CA GLU A 72 16.41 -7.04 45.47
C GLU A 72 15.02 -7.32 46.06
N ASN A 73 14.75 -8.61 46.31
CA ASN A 73 13.54 -9.26 46.85
C ASN A 73 12.53 -8.39 47.63
N ALA A 74 11.24 -8.45 47.28
CA ALA A 74 10.14 -8.29 48.25
C ALA A 74 8.78 -8.76 47.69
N GLU A 75 8.05 -9.47 48.55
CA GLU A 75 6.72 -10.05 48.39
C GLU A 75 5.61 -8.99 48.26
N TRP A 76 4.53 -9.34 47.56
CA TRP A 76 3.36 -8.47 47.41
C TRP A 76 2.42 -8.58 48.62
N HIS A 77 2.37 -7.54 49.44
CA HIS A 77 1.26 -7.27 50.34
C HIS A 77 0.64 -5.90 50.03
N CYS A 78 -0.69 -5.88 49.96
CA CYS A 78 -1.50 -4.70 49.74
C CYS A 78 -2.05 -4.20 51.09
N PRO A 79 -1.76 -2.96 51.51
CA PRO A 79 -2.53 -2.31 52.56
C PRO A 79 -3.41 -1.20 51.99
N SER A 80 -4.66 -1.27 52.42
CA SER A 80 -5.73 -0.28 52.30
C SER A 80 -5.39 1.09 52.92
N GLY A 81 -5.70 2.15 52.17
CA GLY A 81 -6.29 3.39 52.69
C GLY A 81 -5.38 4.46 53.32
N GLN A 82 -5.16 5.57 52.60
CA GLN A 82 -5.46 6.94 53.09
C GLN A 82 -5.29 7.98 51.97
N GLN A 83 -6.22 8.93 51.94
CA GLN A 83 -6.27 10.09 51.04
C GLN A 83 -5.21 11.13 51.45
N ASP A 84 -4.53 11.72 50.47
CA ASP A 84 -4.43 13.17 50.25
C ASP A 84 -3.28 13.54 49.31
N GLY A 85 -3.50 14.56 48.47
CA GLY A 85 -2.43 15.28 47.77
C GLY A 85 -2.49 15.21 46.24
N ALA A 86 -2.91 16.31 45.64
CA ALA A 86 -3.09 16.49 44.21
C ALA A 86 -1.85 16.17 43.36
N SER A 87 -1.99 15.24 42.41
CA SER A 87 -1.25 15.25 41.15
C SER A 87 -2.17 14.69 40.06
N SER A 88 -2.32 15.47 38.98
CA SER A 88 -3.21 15.23 37.87
C SER A 88 -2.71 14.08 36.98
N LEU A 89 -2.90 12.84 37.43
CA LEU A 89 -2.89 11.67 36.55
C LEU A 89 -4.19 11.64 35.74
N LYS A 90 -4.09 11.92 34.44
CA LYS A 90 -5.15 11.59 33.48
C LYS A 90 -5.24 10.07 33.37
N ILE A 91 -6.07 9.47 34.21
CA ILE A 91 -6.57 8.12 34.02
C ILE A 91 -7.48 8.17 32.79
N TYR A 92 -7.07 7.55 31.69
CA TYR A 92 -7.95 7.27 30.56
C TYR A 92 -9.01 6.28 31.03
N ALA A 93 -10.11 6.79 31.58
CA ALA A 93 -11.32 6.01 31.76
C ALA A 93 -11.77 5.53 30.37
N ARG A 94 -11.80 4.21 30.15
CA ARG A 94 -12.41 3.60 28.97
C ARG A 94 -13.89 3.99 28.98
N VAL A 95 -14.26 4.91 28.11
CA VAL A 95 -15.66 5.26 27.86
C VAL A 95 -16.31 4.04 27.18
N PRO A 96 -17.46 3.54 27.66
CA PRO A 96 -18.20 2.49 26.98
C PRO A 96 -18.62 2.95 25.59
N LEU A 97 -18.22 2.22 24.55
CA LEU A 97 -18.55 2.50 23.15
C LEU A 97 -19.94 1.97 22.78
N THR A 98 -20.99 2.49 23.38
CA THR A 98 -22.37 2.29 22.87
C THR A 98 -23.30 3.38 23.41
N THR A 99 -23.22 4.62 22.91
CA THR A 99 -24.37 5.52 22.98
C THR A 99 -24.37 6.55 21.83
N HIS A 100 -25.37 6.36 20.97
CA HIS A 100 -26.09 7.31 20.10
C HIS A 100 -25.33 8.24 19.13
N ASN A 101 -25.55 7.89 17.86
CA ASN A 101 -25.33 8.62 16.60
C ASN A 101 -23.87 8.83 16.17
N PRO A 102 -23.48 8.31 14.98
CA PRO A 102 -22.24 8.77 14.35
C PRO A 102 -22.34 10.29 14.13
N PRO A 103 -21.25 11.04 14.34
CA PRO A 103 -21.25 12.47 14.06
C PRO A 103 -21.74 12.73 12.63
N ARG A 104 -22.71 13.64 12.47
CA ARG A 104 -23.22 14.06 11.16
C ARG A 104 -22.11 14.80 10.42
N TYR A 105 -21.48 14.12 9.45
CA TYR A 105 -20.52 14.74 8.55
C TYR A 105 -21.25 15.49 7.43
N PRO A 106 -20.83 16.70 7.03
CA PRO A 106 -21.39 17.40 5.90
C PRO A 106 -21.31 16.54 4.63
N ARG A 107 -22.46 16.35 3.96
CA ARG A 107 -22.53 15.81 2.60
C ARG A 107 -21.88 16.82 1.64
N LEU A 108 -20.57 16.76 1.45
CA LEU A 108 -19.90 17.38 0.31
C LEU A 108 -19.48 16.28 -0.66
N VAL A 109 -20.36 16.08 -1.63
CA VAL A 109 -20.13 15.33 -2.85
C VAL A 109 -19.18 16.16 -3.72
N GLU A 110 -17.91 15.76 -3.82
CA GLU A 110 -17.06 16.14 -4.95
C GLU A 110 -16.38 14.87 -5.50
N LEU A 111 -17.17 14.09 -6.23
CA LEU A 111 -16.65 13.24 -7.29
C LEU A 111 -16.38 14.19 -8.48
N PHE A 112 -15.13 14.63 -8.65
CA PHE A 112 -14.67 15.24 -9.92
C PHE A 112 -15.31 16.57 -10.39
N ALA A 113 -15.56 17.58 -9.53
CA ALA A 113 -15.83 18.97 -9.95
C ALA A 113 -15.62 19.92 -8.74
N ARG A 114 -15.08 21.14 -8.75
CA ARG A 114 -14.78 22.14 -9.80
C ARG A 114 -13.55 22.99 -9.40
N SER A 115 -12.48 22.98 -10.20
CA SER A 115 -11.58 24.14 -10.24
C SER A 115 -12.15 25.11 -11.28
N ARG A 116 -12.78 26.21 -10.87
CA ARG A 116 -13.07 27.32 -11.79
C ARG A 116 -11.72 27.86 -12.31
N PRO A 117 -11.45 27.87 -13.62
CA PRO A 117 -10.29 28.58 -14.12
C PRO A 117 -10.57 30.08 -13.99
N ARG A 118 -9.71 30.80 -13.26
CA ARG A 118 -9.55 32.23 -13.52
C ARG A 118 -8.99 32.34 -14.93
N LEU A 119 -9.76 32.94 -15.83
CA LEU A 119 -9.35 33.23 -17.19
C LEU A 119 -8.21 34.25 -17.17
N THR A 120 -6.99 33.76 -17.31
CA THR A 120 -5.86 34.52 -17.87
C THR A 120 -5.14 33.58 -18.82
N GLY A 121 -5.17 33.91 -20.11
CA GLY A 121 -4.78 33.02 -21.20
C GLY A 121 -3.29 32.67 -21.21
N THR A 122 -3.02 31.38 -21.16
CA THR A 122 -1.87 30.66 -21.73
C THR A 122 -2.31 29.21 -21.87
N ALA A 123 -1.97 28.54 -22.98
CA ALA A 123 -2.42 27.19 -23.32
C ALA A 123 -2.28 26.21 -22.13
N ALA A 124 -3.41 25.81 -21.55
CA ALA A 124 -3.45 24.96 -20.36
C ALA A 124 -3.33 23.49 -20.77
N THR A 125 -2.20 22.86 -20.44
CA THR A 125 -2.11 21.40 -20.35
C THR A 125 -3.16 20.93 -19.35
N ALA A 126 -4.03 20.01 -19.77
CA ALA A 126 -5.10 19.50 -18.91
C ALA A 126 -4.49 18.79 -17.68
N SER A 127 -5.00 19.07 -16.48
CA SER A 127 -4.62 18.30 -15.29
C SER A 127 -5.08 16.84 -15.45
N PRO A 128 -4.30 15.83 -14.99
CA PRO A 128 -4.69 14.42 -15.08
C PRO A 128 -6.06 14.11 -14.45
N ALA A 129 -6.45 14.88 -13.42
CA ALA A 129 -7.76 14.77 -12.80
C ALA A 129 -8.89 15.14 -13.78
N GLY A 130 -8.66 16.13 -14.66
CA GLY A 130 -9.58 16.49 -15.74
C GLY A 130 -9.61 15.47 -16.87
N SER A 131 -8.49 14.78 -17.14
CA SER A 131 -8.43 13.72 -18.15
C SER A 131 -9.13 12.44 -17.68
N LEU A 132 -8.93 11.99 -16.43
CA LEU A 132 -9.68 10.86 -15.85
C LEU A 132 -11.19 11.11 -15.80
N ALA A 133 -11.62 12.35 -15.54
CA ALA A 133 -13.05 12.70 -15.56
C ALA A 133 -13.68 12.51 -16.96
N LYS A 134 -12.91 12.73 -18.03
CA LYS A 134 -13.37 12.46 -19.41
C LYS A 134 -13.55 10.97 -19.65
N VAL A 135 -12.60 10.15 -19.19
CA VAL A 135 -12.67 8.68 -19.26
C VAL A 135 -13.89 8.14 -18.49
N ALA A 136 -14.12 8.63 -17.28
CA ALA A 136 -15.23 8.22 -16.43
C ALA A 136 -16.62 8.65 -16.96
N LYS A 137 -16.69 9.64 -17.85
CA LYS A 137 -17.96 10.25 -18.30
C LYS A 137 -18.98 9.21 -18.78
N LEU A 138 -18.54 8.19 -19.51
CA LEU A 138 -19.43 7.15 -20.06
C LEU A 138 -20.04 6.23 -19.00
N VAL A 139 -19.35 6.05 -17.87
CA VAL A 139 -19.77 5.15 -16.79
C VAL A 139 -20.11 5.90 -15.51
N GLN A 140 -20.18 7.22 -15.55
CA GLN A 140 -20.43 8.07 -14.39
C GLN A 140 -21.72 7.67 -13.62
N PRO A 141 -22.87 7.41 -14.28
CA PRO A 141 -24.06 6.96 -13.56
C PRO A 141 -23.85 5.61 -12.82
N HIS A 142 -23.08 4.70 -13.43
CA HIS A 142 -22.76 3.40 -12.85
C HIS A 142 -21.76 3.53 -11.70
N LEU A 143 -20.78 4.43 -11.80
CA LEU A 143 -19.85 4.73 -10.70
C LEU A 143 -20.60 5.30 -9.48
N GLU A 144 -21.58 6.18 -9.69
CA GLU A 144 -22.44 6.69 -8.61
C GLU A 144 -23.28 5.60 -7.96
N GLN A 145 -23.75 4.63 -8.77
CA GLN A 145 -24.40 3.43 -8.26
C GLN A 145 -23.45 2.57 -7.43
N VAL A 146 -22.20 2.36 -7.89
CA VAL A 146 -21.17 1.63 -7.14
C VAL A 146 -20.89 2.32 -5.80
N GLU A 147 -20.72 3.64 -5.75
CA GLU A 147 -20.48 4.38 -4.50
C GLU A 147 -21.64 4.20 -3.51
N THR A 148 -22.87 4.29 -4.02
CA THR A 148 -24.07 4.10 -3.21
C THR A 148 -24.15 2.66 -2.67
N ARG A 149 -23.89 1.67 -3.51
CA ARG A 149 -23.90 0.25 -3.10
C ARG A 149 -22.79 -0.08 -2.12
N ILE A 150 -21.58 0.47 -2.29
CA ILE A 150 -20.47 0.33 -1.32
C ILE A 150 -20.91 0.90 0.03
N ALA A 151 -21.44 2.12 0.06
CA ALA A 151 -21.90 2.75 1.31
C ALA A 151 -22.99 1.93 2.01
N GLN A 152 -23.92 1.35 1.24
CA GLN A 152 -24.99 0.50 1.75
C GLN A 152 -24.47 -0.82 2.36
N GLN A 153 -23.28 -1.29 2.00
CA GLN A 153 -22.73 -2.53 2.57
C GLN A 153 -22.51 -2.45 4.06
N ALA A 154 -22.29 -1.26 4.63
CA ALA A 154 -22.12 -1.10 6.07
C ALA A 154 -23.32 -1.64 6.87
N ALA A 155 -24.54 -1.48 6.34
CA ALA A 155 -25.77 -1.94 7.00
C ALA A 155 -25.91 -3.47 7.03
N ALA A 156 -25.06 -4.22 6.30
CA ALA A 156 -25.03 -5.68 6.34
C ALA A 156 -24.21 -6.24 7.51
N PHE A 157 -23.47 -5.39 8.23
CA PHE A 157 -22.65 -5.80 9.37
C PHE A 157 -23.43 -5.67 10.68
N ASP A 158 -22.91 -6.31 11.74
CA ASP A 158 -23.48 -6.17 13.08
C ASP A 158 -23.50 -4.67 13.50
N PRO A 159 -24.61 -4.16 14.08
CA PRO A 159 -24.72 -2.77 14.50
C PRO A 159 -23.59 -2.29 15.44
N ALA A 160 -22.98 -3.20 16.21
CA ALA A 160 -21.86 -2.89 17.08
C ALA A 160 -20.56 -2.56 16.31
N ILE A 161 -20.44 -3.00 15.05
CA ILE A 161 -19.25 -2.77 14.21
C ILE A 161 -19.51 -1.88 12.99
N GLU A 162 -20.77 -1.60 12.65
CA GLU A 162 -21.17 -0.78 11.49
C GLU A 162 -20.38 0.53 11.40
N GLY A 163 -20.18 1.23 12.53
CA GLY A 163 -19.45 2.50 12.57
C GLY A 163 -17.99 2.40 12.07
N TYR A 164 -17.31 1.28 12.31
CA TYR A 164 -15.96 1.04 11.79
C TYR A 164 -15.98 0.81 10.29
N VAL A 165 -16.98 0.07 9.79
CA VAL A 165 -17.18 -0.22 8.37
C VAL A 165 -17.48 1.06 7.61
N VAL A 166 -18.44 1.87 8.08
CA VAL A 166 -18.76 3.20 7.52
C VAL A 166 -17.50 4.06 7.42
N TYR A 167 -16.64 4.02 8.44
CA TYR A 167 -15.40 4.79 8.42
C TYR A 167 -14.41 4.31 7.35
N ALA A 168 -14.18 3.00 7.26
CA ALA A 168 -13.27 2.43 6.26
C ALA A 168 -13.74 2.71 4.83
N ILE A 169 -15.02 2.50 4.54
CA ILE A 169 -15.57 2.70 3.19
C ILE A 169 -15.78 4.18 2.84
N GLY A 170 -15.97 5.05 3.84
CA GLY A 170 -16.20 6.49 3.66
C GLY A 170 -14.99 7.24 3.10
N SER A 171 -13.80 6.63 3.16
CA SER A 171 -12.58 7.17 2.56
C SER A 171 -12.65 7.06 1.03
N ARG A 172 -13.09 8.13 0.35
CA ARG A 172 -13.22 8.19 -1.11
C ARG A 172 -11.86 8.13 -1.81
N GLY A 173 -11.75 7.36 -2.89
CA GLY A 173 -10.54 7.20 -3.71
C GLY A 173 -10.77 7.52 -5.18
N LYS A 174 -9.76 7.30 -6.03
CA LYS A 174 -9.85 7.52 -7.49
C LYS A 174 -10.78 6.52 -8.22
N ARG A 175 -11.20 5.44 -7.54
CA ARG A 175 -12.06 4.36 -8.05
C ARG A 175 -11.63 3.77 -9.41
N LEU A 176 -10.32 3.63 -9.62
CA LEU A 176 -9.78 3.12 -10.87
C LEU A 176 -10.20 1.66 -11.16
N ARG A 177 -10.32 0.83 -10.12
CA ARG A 177 -10.75 -0.57 -10.28
C ARG A 177 -12.23 -0.67 -10.70
N PRO A 178 -13.19 -0.01 -10.00
CA PRO A 178 -14.56 0.11 -10.50
C PRO A 178 -14.67 0.70 -11.91
N LEU A 179 -13.91 1.76 -12.20
CA LEU A 179 -13.88 2.37 -13.53
C LEU A 179 -13.47 1.35 -14.60
N LEU A 180 -12.40 0.61 -14.37
CA LEU A 180 -11.93 -0.45 -15.26
C LEU A 180 -12.98 -1.55 -15.43
N THR A 181 -13.60 -2.05 -14.35
CA THR A 181 -14.66 -3.07 -14.41
C THR A 181 -15.83 -2.62 -15.29
N LEU A 182 -16.31 -1.40 -15.09
CA LEU A 182 -17.49 -0.88 -15.80
C LEU A 182 -17.19 -0.60 -17.28
N LEU A 183 -16.03 -0.03 -17.58
CA LEU A 183 -15.58 0.16 -18.96
C LEU A 183 -15.37 -1.17 -19.67
N ALA A 184 -14.81 -2.18 -18.99
CA ALA A 184 -14.63 -3.52 -19.56
C ALA A 184 -15.97 -4.22 -19.85
N GLY A 185 -16.95 -4.06 -18.94
CA GLY A 185 -18.32 -4.52 -19.17
C GLY A 185 -18.92 -3.84 -20.41
N GLY A 186 -18.88 -2.51 -20.47
CA GLY A 186 -19.40 -1.73 -21.61
C GLY A 186 -18.70 -2.00 -22.94
N ALA A 187 -17.41 -2.33 -22.93
CA ALA A 187 -16.64 -2.64 -24.13
C ALA A 187 -16.91 -4.05 -24.67
N THR A 188 -17.39 -4.97 -23.82
CA THR A 188 -17.72 -6.33 -24.22
C THR A 188 -19.19 -6.48 -24.57
N ARG A 189 -20.12 -5.92 -23.77
CA ARG A 189 -21.56 -5.83 -24.02
C ARG A 189 -22.15 -4.61 -23.29
N GLU A 190 -23.47 -4.54 -23.15
CA GLU A 190 -24.11 -3.53 -22.31
C GLU A 190 -23.77 -3.75 -20.82
N ILE A 191 -23.57 -2.66 -20.08
CA ILE A 191 -23.36 -2.72 -18.63
C ILE A 191 -24.65 -3.24 -17.97
N ASN A 192 -24.50 -4.17 -17.03
CA ASN A 192 -25.60 -4.87 -16.38
C ASN A 192 -25.35 -4.90 -14.86
N PRO A 193 -26.33 -5.31 -14.04
CA PRO A 193 -26.17 -5.33 -12.59
C PRO A 193 -24.96 -6.14 -12.10
N GLY A 194 -24.60 -7.23 -12.78
CA GLY A 194 -23.44 -8.05 -12.44
C GLY A 194 -22.11 -7.31 -12.56
N HIS A 195 -21.97 -6.40 -13.53
CA HIS A 195 -20.79 -5.54 -13.65
C HIS A 195 -20.66 -4.56 -12.46
N VAL A 196 -21.79 -4.03 -11.99
CA VAL A 196 -21.83 -3.14 -10.82
C VAL A 196 -21.50 -3.92 -9.55
N ASP A 197 -22.05 -5.12 -9.39
CA ASP A 197 -21.76 -5.98 -8.23
C ASP A 197 -20.28 -6.39 -8.19
N LEU A 198 -19.70 -6.74 -9.34
CA LEU A 198 -18.27 -7.02 -9.46
C LEU A 198 -17.42 -5.80 -9.06
N ALA A 199 -17.78 -4.61 -9.53
CA ALA A 199 -17.08 -3.37 -9.20
C ALA A 199 -17.13 -3.06 -7.68
N VAL A 200 -18.27 -3.30 -7.04
CA VAL A 200 -18.43 -3.18 -5.57
C VAL A 200 -17.51 -4.18 -4.86
N ILE A 201 -17.54 -5.46 -5.25
CA ILE A 201 -16.74 -6.51 -4.61
C ILE A 201 -15.24 -6.22 -4.72
N VAL A 202 -14.77 -5.87 -5.92
CA VAL A 202 -13.36 -5.54 -6.17
C VAL A 202 -12.91 -4.34 -5.32
N GLU A 203 -13.75 -3.30 -5.20
CA GLU A 203 -13.41 -2.14 -4.39
C GLU A 203 -13.45 -2.43 -2.88
N LEU A 204 -14.35 -3.31 -2.40
CA LEU A 204 -14.33 -3.75 -1.01
C LEU A 204 -13.07 -4.54 -0.66
N ILE A 205 -12.62 -5.45 -1.55
CA ILE A 205 -11.34 -6.14 -1.40
C ILE A 205 -10.20 -5.10 -1.33
N HIS A 206 -10.22 -4.10 -2.21
CA HIS A 206 -9.23 -3.03 -2.16
C HIS A 206 -9.27 -2.25 -0.83
N ILE A 207 -10.45 -1.86 -0.35
CA ILE A 207 -10.59 -1.15 0.93
C ILE A 207 -10.08 -2.00 2.09
N ALA A 208 -10.40 -3.29 2.12
CA ALA A 208 -9.87 -4.22 3.13
C ALA A 208 -8.33 -4.24 3.12
N THR A 209 -7.72 -4.36 1.93
CA THR A 209 -6.25 -4.32 1.80
C THR A 209 -5.66 -2.99 2.25
N LEU A 210 -6.34 -1.86 2.06
CA LEU A 210 -5.86 -0.56 2.56
C LEU A 210 -5.86 -0.49 4.09
N VAL A 211 -6.90 -1.04 4.74
CA VAL A 211 -6.98 -1.09 6.20
C VAL A 211 -5.84 -1.94 6.76
N HIS A 212 -5.57 -3.10 6.15
CA HIS A 212 -4.43 -3.94 6.53
C HIS A 212 -3.09 -3.26 6.25
N ASP A 213 -2.92 -2.66 5.06
CA ASP A 213 -1.71 -1.94 4.68
C ASP A 213 -1.41 -0.85 5.71
N ASP A 214 -2.39 -0.04 6.11
CA ASP A 214 -2.20 1.03 7.11
C ASP A 214 -1.65 0.52 8.45
N VAL A 215 -1.99 -0.71 8.86
CA VAL A 215 -1.41 -1.38 10.03
C VAL A 215 0.04 -1.79 9.78
N MET A 216 0.31 -2.48 8.66
CA MET A 216 1.66 -2.97 8.31
C MET A 216 2.66 -1.83 8.06
N ASP A 217 2.13 -0.67 7.71
CA ASP A 217 2.84 0.54 7.39
C ASP A 217 2.90 1.55 8.55
N GLU A 218 2.31 1.23 9.70
CA GLU A 218 2.20 2.12 10.86
C GLU A 218 1.70 3.53 10.46
N ALA A 219 0.80 3.59 9.47
CA ALA A 219 0.36 4.86 8.90
C ALA A 219 -0.56 5.58 9.89
N GLU A 220 -0.29 6.86 10.17
CA GLU A 220 -1.16 7.69 11.03
C GLU A 220 -2.32 8.33 10.26
N ARG A 221 -2.11 8.62 8.97
CA ARG A 221 -3.07 9.32 8.11
C ARG A 221 -3.15 8.72 6.71
N ARG A 222 -4.36 8.74 6.15
CA ARG A 222 -4.64 8.42 4.74
C ARG A 222 -5.68 9.41 4.22
N ARG A 223 -5.40 10.05 3.08
CA ARG A 223 -6.29 11.04 2.44
C ARG A 223 -6.76 12.13 3.41
N ALA A 224 -5.82 12.70 4.17
CA ALA A 224 -6.02 13.69 5.22
C ALA A 224 -6.86 13.24 6.44
N GLN A 225 -7.36 12.00 6.49
CA GLN A 225 -8.05 11.43 7.64
C GLN A 225 -7.09 10.56 8.48
N PRO A 226 -7.29 10.45 9.80
CA PRO A 226 -6.63 9.42 10.60
C PRO A 226 -6.89 8.03 10.01
N THR A 227 -5.93 7.12 10.09
CA THR A 227 -6.18 5.72 9.72
C THR A 227 -6.99 5.01 10.80
N ALA A 228 -7.56 3.84 10.47
CA ALA A 228 -8.29 3.02 11.43
C ALA A 228 -7.38 2.61 12.61
N ASN A 229 -6.12 2.28 12.34
CA ASN A 229 -5.15 1.88 13.37
C ASN A 229 -4.73 3.05 14.25
N ALA A 230 -4.62 4.26 13.70
CA ALA A 230 -4.38 5.45 14.51
C ALA A 230 -5.55 5.77 15.46
N ARG A 231 -6.79 5.45 15.05
CA ARG A 231 -7.99 5.71 15.86
C ARG A 231 -8.30 4.65 16.91
N TRP A 232 -8.17 3.38 16.53
CA TRP A 232 -8.68 2.26 17.32
C TRP A 232 -7.65 1.16 17.57
N GLY A 233 -6.41 1.36 17.13
CA GLY A 233 -5.32 0.41 17.32
C GLY A 233 -5.26 -0.68 16.24
N ASN A 234 -4.11 -1.36 16.20
CA ASN A 234 -3.80 -2.37 15.20
C ASN A 234 -4.76 -3.56 15.26
N SER A 235 -5.07 -4.08 16.45
CA SER A 235 -5.90 -5.28 16.60
C SER A 235 -7.29 -5.12 15.99
N LEU A 236 -7.96 -3.99 16.26
CA LEU A 236 -9.29 -3.75 15.71
C LEU A 236 -9.24 -3.48 14.20
N SER A 237 -8.16 -2.86 13.72
CA SER A 237 -7.99 -2.57 12.29
C SER A 237 -7.75 -3.84 11.47
N VAL A 238 -6.96 -4.78 11.99
CA VAL A 238 -6.78 -6.10 11.36
C VAL A 238 -8.13 -6.80 11.23
N LEU A 239 -8.89 -6.88 12.32
CA LEU A 239 -10.22 -7.51 12.32
C LEU A 239 -11.21 -6.79 11.40
N LEU A 240 -11.16 -5.45 11.32
CA LEU A 240 -11.99 -4.68 10.39
C LEU A 240 -11.67 -5.03 8.94
N GLY A 241 -10.38 -5.12 8.59
CA GLY A 241 -9.95 -5.57 7.28
C GLY A 241 -10.42 -7.00 6.99
N ASP A 242 -10.30 -7.91 7.96
CA ASP A 242 -10.76 -9.31 7.83
C ASP A 242 -12.27 -9.39 7.58
N CYS A 243 -13.07 -8.63 8.33
CA CYS A 243 -14.51 -8.54 8.15
C CYS A 243 -14.90 -8.01 6.77
N LEU A 244 -14.25 -6.93 6.31
CA LEU A 244 -14.50 -6.38 4.97
C LEU A 244 -14.13 -7.38 3.86
N PHE A 245 -13.02 -8.10 4.04
CA PHE A 245 -12.54 -9.10 3.10
C PHE A 245 -13.49 -10.29 3.02
N ALA A 246 -13.91 -10.83 4.17
CA ALA A 246 -14.88 -11.91 4.26
C ALA A 246 -16.25 -11.51 3.68
N HIS A 247 -16.68 -10.27 3.91
CA HIS A 247 -17.92 -9.74 3.33
C HIS A 247 -17.84 -9.66 1.80
N ALA A 248 -16.75 -9.16 1.25
CA ALA A 248 -16.55 -9.10 -0.20
C ALA A 248 -16.56 -10.51 -0.84
N LEU A 249 -15.93 -11.50 -0.20
CA LEU A 249 -15.99 -12.90 -0.64
C LEU A 249 -17.40 -13.48 -0.53
N THR A 250 -18.15 -13.13 0.51
CA THR A 250 -19.55 -13.56 0.66
C THR A 250 -20.41 -13.00 -0.47
N LEU A 251 -20.29 -11.71 -0.79
CA LEU A 251 -20.99 -11.10 -1.92
C LEU A 251 -20.65 -11.77 -3.26
N SER A 252 -19.40 -12.24 -3.43
CA SER A 252 -18.98 -12.95 -4.65
C SER A 252 -19.70 -14.28 -4.88
N THR A 253 -20.36 -14.83 -3.85
CA THR A 253 -21.14 -16.07 -3.98
C THR A 253 -22.52 -15.85 -4.60
N ASN A 254 -22.96 -14.59 -4.74
CA ASN A 254 -24.26 -14.24 -5.34
C ASN A 254 -24.28 -14.36 -6.87
N PHE A 255 -23.13 -14.54 -7.52
CA PHE A 255 -23.09 -14.80 -8.96
C PHE A 255 -23.53 -16.25 -9.25
N GLU A 256 -24.49 -16.41 -10.18
CA GLU A 256 -24.93 -17.74 -10.65
C GLU A 256 -23.76 -18.57 -11.19
N ASN A 257 -22.86 -17.92 -11.94
CA ASN A 257 -21.61 -18.53 -12.36
C ASN A 257 -20.61 -18.57 -11.19
N ALA A 258 -20.58 -19.69 -10.48
CA ALA A 258 -19.64 -19.95 -9.38
C ALA A 258 -18.15 -19.84 -9.79
N GLY A 259 -17.83 -19.87 -11.09
CA GLY A 259 -16.49 -19.58 -11.61
C GLY A 259 -16.01 -18.17 -11.27
N ILE A 260 -16.91 -17.19 -11.23
CA ILE A 260 -16.62 -15.79 -10.89
C ILE A 260 -16.18 -15.70 -9.43
N GLY A 261 -16.99 -16.22 -8.49
CA GLY A 261 -16.65 -16.24 -7.07
C GLY A 261 -15.33 -16.96 -6.78
N ARG A 262 -15.08 -18.11 -7.44
CA ARG A 262 -13.81 -18.82 -7.35
C ARG A 262 -12.61 -18.00 -7.85
N ALA A 263 -12.77 -17.25 -8.94
CA ALA A 263 -11.71 -16.40 -9.48
C ALA A 263 -11.41 -15.20 -8.55
N ILE A 264 -12.45 -14.59 -7.97
CA ILE A 264 -12.29 -13.53 -6.97
C ILE A 264 -11.53 -14.05 -5.74
N ALA A 265 -11.92 -15.21 -5.20
CA ALA A 265 -11.23 -15.82 -4.05
C ALA A 265 -9.75 -16.13 -4.34
N ARG A 266 -9.42 -16.68 -5.53
CA ARG A 266 -8.02 -16.92 -5.94
C ARG A 266 -7.24 -15.62 -6.10
N THR A 267 -7.86 -14.58 -6.63
CA THR A 267 -7.23 -13.26 -6.78
C THR A 267 -6.93 -12.66 -5.42
N ALA A 268 -7.89 -12.70 -4.50
CA ALA A 268 -7.72 -12.32 -3.10
C ALA A 268 -6.52 -13.02 -2.45
N ALA A 269 -6.42 -14.35 -2.58
CA ALA A 269 -5.28 -15.11 -2.06
C ALA A 269 -3.94 -14.67 -2.71
N THR A 270 -3.96 -14.35 -4.00
CA THR A 270 -2.77 -13.85 -4.74
C THR A 270 -2.33 -12.49 -4.23
N VAL A 271 -3.26 -11.57 -4.00
CA VAL A 271 -2.98 -10.23 -3.43
C VAL A 271 -2.33 -10.36 -2.06
N CYS A 272 -2.92 -11.15 -1.15
CA CYS A 272 -2.35 -11.38 0.19
C CYS A 272 -0.96 -12.03 0.11
N SER A 273 -0.77 -13.00 -0.78
CA SER A 273 0.54 -13.63 -0.99
C SER A 273 1.59 -12.63 -1.49
N GLY A 274 1.21 -11.73 -2.41
CA GLY A 274 2.08 -10.65 -2.90
C GLY A 274 2.51 -9.71 -1.75
N GLU A 275 1.57 -9.31 -0.90
CA GLU A 275 1.87 -8.45 0.25
C GLU A 275 2.76 -9.13 1.30
N MET A 276 2.54 -10.43 1.55
CA MET A 276 3.40 -11.22 2.42
C MET A 276 4.84 -11.28 1.89
N ILE A 277 5.01 -11.57 0.60
CA ILE A 277 6.35 -11.61 -0.03
C ILE A 277 7.00 -10.22 0.06
N GLN A 278 6.29 -9.15 -0.26
CA GLN A 278 6.81 -7.77 -0.13
C GLN A 278 7.28 -7.47 1.29
N THR A 279 6.48 -7.84 2.28
CA THR A 279 6.80 -7.62 3.70
C THR A 279 8.04 -8.40 4.13
N GLN A 280 8.21 -9.65 3.67
CA GLN A 280 9.40 -10.47 3.95
C GLN A 280 10.68 -9.91 3.31
N ARG A 281 10.56 -9.22 2.17
CA ARG A 281 11.70 -8.67 1.42
C ARG A 281 12.04 -7.22 1.81
N ARG A 282 11.49 -6.70 2.92
CA ARG A 282 11.88 -5.38 3.45
C ARG A 282 13.38 -5.37 3.80
N PHE A 283 14.05 -4.30 3.40
CA PHE A 283 15.50 -4.08 3.52
C PHE A 283 16.35 -5.10 2.74
N ASP A 284 15.79 -5.91 1.84
CA ASP A 284 16.57 -6.87 1.07
C ASP A 284 17.25 -6.22 -0.15
N LEU A 285 18.53 -5.91 0.01
CA LEU A 285 19.39 -5.36 -1.07
C LEU A 285 19.64 -6.34 -2.22
N ASN A 286 19.32 -7.63 -2.04
CA ASN A 286 19.42 -8.64 -3.10
C ASN A 286 18.11 -8.80 -3.88
N LEU A 287 17.07 -8.03 -3.56
CA LEU A 287 15.82 -8.03 -4.31
C LEU A 287 16.10 -7.61 -5.76
N GLY A 288 15.86 -8.51 -6.70
CA GLY A 288 16.01 -8.22 -8.12
C GLY A 288 14.81 -7.49 -8.70
N VAL A 289 14.99 -6.82 -9.83
CA VAL A 289 13.89 -6.17 -10.58
C VAL A 289 12.78 -7.18 -10.92
N GLN A 290 13.14 -8.42 -11.29
CA GLN A 290 12.15 -9.45 -11.62
C GLN A 290 11.36 -9.93 -10.39
N ASP A 291 11.99 -10.02 -9.22
CA ASP A 291 11.30 -10.32 -7.97
C ASP A 291 10.30 -9.21 -7.63
N TYR A 292 10.72 -7.95 -7.77
CA TYR A 292 9.83 -6.80 -7.58
C TYR A 292 8.64 -6.83 -8.53
N LEU A 293 8.87 -7.04 -9.84
CA LEU A 293 7.79 -7.10 -10.83
C LEU A 293 6.77 -8.18 -10.47
N ARG A 294 7.25 -9.38 -10.09
CA ARG A 294 6.38 -10.45 -9.60
C ARG A 294 5.56 -10.01 -8.37
N ILE A 295 6.18 -9.33 -7.40
CA ILE A 295 5.49 -8.84 -6.20
C ILE A 295 4.36 -7.87 -6.58
N VAL A 296 4.63 -6.85 -7.39
CA VAL A 296 3.62 -5.84 -7.75
C VAL A 296 2.53 -6.39 -8.67
N GLN A 297 2.88 -7.36 -9.53
CA GLN A 297 1.91 -8.11 -10.33
C GLN A 297 0.97 -8.92 -9.43
N MET A 298 1.49 -9.55 -8.38
CA MET A 298 0.66 -10.30 -7.42
C MET A 298 -0.19 -9.37 -6.54
N LYS A 299 0.43 -8.37 -5.90
CA LYS A 299 -0.23 -7.45 -4.95
C LYS A 299 -1.26 -6.56 -5.64
N THR A 300 -0.93 -6.01 -6.80
CA THR A 300 -1.73 -4.95 -7.43
C THR A 300 -2.28 -5.36 -8.79
N GLY A 301 -1.42 -5.88 -9.68
CA GLY A 301 -1.81 -6.26 -11.05
C GLY A 301 -2.94 -7.30 -11.10
N SER A 302 -2.91 -8.30 -10.22
CA SER A 302 -3.89 -9.40 -10.18
C SER A 302 -5.33 -8.92 -9.97
N LEU A 303 -5.55 -7.92 -9.11
CA LEU A 303 -6.88 -7.41 -8.82
C LEU A 303 -7.43 -6.55 -9.97
N PHE A 304 -6.58 -5.80 -10.67
CA PHE A 304 -6.98 -5.11 -11.91
C PHE A 304 -7.26 -6.10 -13.05
N SER A 305 -6.43 -7.15 -13.16
CA SER A 305 -6.65 -8.25 -14.11
C SER A 305 -8.01 -8.89 -13.89
N ALA A 306 -8.33 -9.29 -12.65
CA ALA A 306 -9.62 -9.89 -12.31
C ALA A 306 -10.80 -8.94 -12.58
N ALA A 307 -10.63 -7.64 -12.32
CA ALA A 307 -11.65 -6.63 -12.57
C ALA A 307 -12.07 -6.57 -14.05
N ALA A 308 -11.09 -6.61 -14.97
CA ALA A 308 -11.34 -6.58 -16.41
C ALA A 308 -11.76 -7.96 -16.96
N GLU A 309 -11.06 -9.02 -16.56
CA GLU A 309 -11.34 -10.41 -16.97
C GLU A 309 -12.78 -10.80 -16.62
N LEU A 310 -13.18 -10.60 -15.37
CA LEU A 310 -14.48 -11.05 -14.89
C LEU A 310 -15.63 -10.20 -15.43
N ALA A 311 -15.38 -8.92 -15.79
CA ALA A 311 -16.37 -8.13 -16.51
C ALA A 311 -16.66 -8.73 -17.90
N ALA A 312 -15.60 -9.15 -18.62
CA ALA A 312 -15.76 -9.85 -19.90
C ALA A 312 -16.46 -11.22 -19.74
N VAL A 313 -16.19 -11.94 -18.65
CA VAL A 313 -16.87 -13.22 -18.32
C VAL A 313 -18.35 -12.99 -18.03
N ILE A 314 -18.72 -11.96 -17.27
CA ILE A 314 -20.11 -11.60 -16.99
C ILE A 314 -20.86 -11.24 -18.27
N SER A 315 -20.16 -10.63 -19.23
CA SER A 315 -20.67 -10.36 -20.57
C SER A 315 -20.65 -11.57 -21.50
N GLU A 316 -20.28 -12.75 -21.03
CA GLU A 316 -20.16 -13.99 -21.81
C GLU A 316 -19.36 -13.80 -23.11
N ALA A 317 -18.30 -12.99 -23.03
CA ALA A 317 -17.41 -12.79 -24.16
C ALA A 317 -16.70 -14.11 -24.54
N ASN A 318 -16.22 -14.21 -25.78
CA ASN A 318 -15.46 -15.38 -26.19
C ASN A 318 -14.11 -15.46 -25.44
N PRO A 319 -13.51 -16.65 -25.30
CA PRO A 319 -12.29 -16.83 -24.50
C PRO A 319 -11.11 -15.94 -24.93
N SER A 320 -10.96 -15.67 -26.23
CA SER A 320 -9.90 -14.79 -26.73
C SER A 320 -10.09 -13.33 -26.32
N VAL A 321 -11.33 -12.85 -26.20
CA VAL A 321 -11.61 -11.49 -25.71
C VAL A 321 -11.39 -11.43 -24.20
N ILE A 322 -11.87 -12.43 -23.45
CA ILE A 322 -11.64 -12.52 -22.00
C ILE A 322 -10.14 -12.43 -21.68
N GLU A 323 -9.31 -13.18 -22.40
CA GLU A 323 -7.86 -13.17 -22.21
C GLU A 323 -7.22 -11.81 -22.55
N ARG A 324 -7.73 -11.09 -23.55
CA ARG A 324 -7.27 -9.71 -23.85
C ARG A 324 -7.61 -8.74 -22.72
N PHE A 325 -8.83 -8.80 -22.17
CA PHE A 325 -9.22 -7.94 -21.04
C PHE A 325 -8.42 -8.26 -19.78
N LYS A 326 -8.17 -9.55 -19.51
CA LYS A 326 -7.30 -10.00 -18.43
C LYS A 326 -5.90 -9.39 -18.55
N ASN A 327 -5.26 -9.55 -19.71
CA ASN A 327 -3.91 -9.03 -19.95
C ASN A 327 -3.87 -7.49 -19.90
N PHE A 328 -4.88 -6.82 -20.45
CA PHE A 328 -5.02 -5.37 -20.35
C PHE A 328 -5.07 -4.91 -18.88
N GLY A 329 -5.97 -5.50 -18.08
CA GLY A 329 -6.09 -5.17 -16.66
C GLY A 329 -4.81 -5.47 -15.87
N PHE A 330 -4.15 -6.60 -16.16
CA PHE A 330 -2.90 -6.99 -15.52
C PHE A 330 -1.78 -5.97 -15.75
N GLN A 331 -1.60 -5.54 -17.00
CA GLN A 331 -0.57 -4.57 -17.38
C GLN A 331 -0.87 -3.18 -16.81
N ILE A 332 -2.12 -2.70 -16.93
CA ILE A 332 -2.55 -1.41 -16.37
C ILE A 332 -2.36 -1.37 -14.85
N GLY A 333 -2.73 -2.45 -14.14
CA GLY A 333 -2.55 -2.53 -12.70
C GLY A 333 -1.08 -2.55 -12.28
N THR A 334 -0.23 -3.25 -13.04
CA THR A 334 1.22 -3.31 -12.80
C THR A 334 1.86 -1.95 -13.02
N ALA A 335 1.54 -1.29 -14.14
CA ALA A 335 2.00 0.06 -14.45
C ALA A 335 1.54 1.07 -13.39
N TYR A 336 0.29 0.98 -12.92
CA TYR A 336 -0.20 1.88 -11.88
C TYR A 336 0.55 1.74 -10.56
N GLN A 337 1.00 0.54 -10.20
CA GLN A 337 1.85 0.37 -9.00
C GLN A 337 3.22 1.00 -9.18
N ILE A 338 3.86 0.81 -10.34
CA ILE A 338 5.13 1.47 -10.67
C ILE A 338 4.98 3.00 -10.60
N TYR A 339 3.83 3.52 -11.06
CA TYR A 339 3.51 4.94 -10.92
C TYR A 339 3.43 5.38 -9.45
N ASP A 340 2.69 4.68 -8.57
CA ASP A 340 2.59 5.04 -7.15
C ASP A 340 3.97 5.02 -6.47
N ASP A 341 4.80 4.05 -6.82
CA ASP A 341 6.19 3.94 -6.33
C ASP A 341 7.08 5.10 -6.81
N CYS A 342 6.90 5.55 -8.05
CA CYS A 342 7.60 6.74 -8.57
C CYS A 342 7.12 8.03 -7.89
N VAL A 343 5.82 8.13 -7.62
CA VAL A 343 5.22 9.25 -6.88
C VAL A 343 5.78 9.37 -5.47
N ASP A 344 6.08 8.26 -4.80
CA ASP A 344 6.69 8.28 -3.46
C ASP A 344 8.07 9.00 -3.45
N LEU A 345 8.79 9.05 -4.58
CA LEU A 345 10.12 9.67 -4.67
C LEU A 345 10.12 11.05 -5.37
N ALA A 346 9.26 11.23 -6.37
CA ALA A 346 9.27 12.38 -7.25
C ALA A 346 7.99 13.22 -7.20
N GLY A 347 6.98 12.78 -6.44
CA GLY A 347 5.72 13.49 -6.31
C GLY A 347 5.86 14.84 -5.61
N ASN A 348 4.83 15.67 -5.75
CA ASN A 348 4.68 16.88 -4.96
C ASN A 348 3.91 16.56 -3.67
N GLU A 349 4.52 16.72 -2.50
CA GLU A 349 3.89 16.42 -1.19
C GLU A 349 2.54 17.14 -1.00
N ARG A 350 2.43 18.39 -1.48
CA ARG A 350 1.17 19.16 -1.37
C ARG A 350 0.06 18.60 -2.25
N ALA A 351 0.40 18.05 -3.41
CA ALA A 351 -0.58 17.49 -4.35
C ALA A 351 -0.93 16.03 -4.00
N THR A 352 0.02 15.27 -3.45
CA THR A 352 -0.13 13.85 -3.14
C THR A 352 -0.68 13.60 -1.73
N GLY A 353 -0.48 14.56 -0.80
CA GLY A 353 -0.85 14.42 0.61
C GLY A 353 -0.07 13.32 1.33
N LYS A 354 1.05 12.87 0.76
CA LYS A 354 1.99 11.88 1.31
C LYS A 354 3.35 12.54 1.53
N THR A 355 4.06 12.15 2.58
CA THR A 355 5.49 12.47 2.77
C THR A 355 6.32 11.64 1.79
N LEU A 356 7.28 12.24 1.11
CA LEU A 356 8.15 11.50 0.18
C LEU A 356 9.05 10.49 0.89
N GLY A 357 9.36 9.40 0.18
CA GLY A 357 10.24 8.32 0.60
C GLY A 357 9.66 7.49 1.75
N THR A 358 8.33 7.37 1.83
CA THR A 358 7.69 6.55 2.85
C THR A 358 8.04 5.08 2.67
N ASP A 359 8.13 4.61 1.42
CA ASP A 359 8.48 3.23 1.12
C ASP A 359 9.94 2.94 1.49
N LEU A 360 10.84 3.88 1.18
CA LEU A 360 12.24 3.81 1.58
C LEU A 360 12.43 3.72 3.10
N ARG A 361 11.74 4.56 3.89
CA ARG A 361 11.78 4.52 5.37
C ARG A 361 11.36 3.16 5.92
N LYS A 362 10.45 2.47 5.23
CA LYS A 362 9.93 1.15 5.60
C LYS A 362 10.78 -0.01 5.06
N GLY A 363 11.86 0.29 4.33
CA GLY A 363 12.73 -0.69 3.70
C GLY A 363 12.10 -1.34 2.47
N LYS A 364 11.07 -0.76 1.86
CA LYS A 364 10.51 -1.25 0.60
C LYS A 364 11.36 -0.69 -0.54
N PHE A 365 12.20 -1.53 -1.15
CA PHE A 365 12.96 -1.14 -2.32
C PHE A 365 12.11 -1.32 -3.58
N THR A 366 11.54 -0.21 -4.02
CA THR A 366 10.69 -0.13 -5.21
C THR A 366 11.51 0.00 -6.49
N LEU A 367 10.87 -0.05 -7.65
CA LEU A 367 11.55 -0.11 -8.95
C LEU A 367 12.68 0.94 -9.13
N PRO A 368 12.49 2.23 -8.79
CA PRO A 368 13.55 3.22 -8.96
C PRO A 368 14.80 2.90 -8.13
N VAL A 369 14.63 2.37 -6.92
CA VAL A 369 15.74 1.97 -6.05
C VAL A 369 16.46 0.76 -6.64
N LEU A 370 15.71 -0.23 -7.12
CA LEU A 370 16.28 -1.46 -7.68
C LEU A 370 17.01 -1.22 -9.00
N ILE A 371 16.47 -0.36 -9.85
CA ILE A 371 17.14 0.06 -11.08
C ILE A 371 18.44 0.78 -10.75
N PHE A 372 18.40 1.73 -9.80
CA PHE A 372 19.60 2.43 -9.34
C PHE A 372 20.63 1.42 -8.84
N LEU A 373 20.24 0.53 -7.92
CA LEU A 373 21.13 -0.47 -7.36
C LEU A 373 21.71 -1.35 -8.47
N ARG A 374 20.96 -1.72 -9.51
CA ARG A 374 21.46 -2.55 -10.62
C ARG A 374 22.62 -1.89 -11.38
N SER A 375 22.53 -0.59 -11.68
CA SER A 375 23.54 0.14 -12.45
C SER A 375 24.60 0.87 -11.59
N ALA A 376 24.36 1.01 -10.28
CA ALA A 376 25.24 1.72 -9.37
C ALA A 376 26.61 1.04 -9.22
N SER A 377 27.65 1.88 -9.17
CA SER A 377 29.00 1.48 -8.75
C SER A 377 29.02 0.93 -7.33
N GLU A 378 30.08 0.22 -6.95
CA GLU A 378 30.23 -0.31 -5.58
C GLU A 378 30.15 0.81 -4.53
N PHE A 379 30.78 1.96 -4.80
CA PHE A 379 30.72 3.14 -3.94
C PHE A 379 29.29 3.70 -3.78
N GLU A 380 28.53 3.80 -4.88
CA GLU A 380 27.15 4.28 -4.85
C GLU A 380 26.22 3.29 -4.13
N ARG A 381 26.45 1.98 -4.29
CA ARG A 381 25.72 0.94 -3.55
C ARG A 381 26.02 1.05 -2.05
N GLU A 382 27.29 1.17 -1.66
CA GLU A 382 27.67 1.37 -0.26
C GLU A 382 27.05 2.63 0.32
N ARG A 383 27.08 3.73 -0.45
CA ARG A 383 26.46 5.00 -0.05
C ARG A 383 24.95 4.85 0.13
N CYS A 384 24.26 4.18 -0.79
CA CYS A 384 22.84 3.88 -0.67
C CYS A 384 22.55 3.04 0.57
N CYS A 385 23.30 1.97 0.81
CA CYS A 385 23.16 1.14 2.02
C CYS A 385 23.34 1.96 3.29
N GLN A 386 24.36 2.83 3.34
CA GLN A 386 24.61 3.70 4.46
C GLN A 386 23.44 4.67 4.69
N LEU A 387 22.91 5.29 3.64
CA LEU A 387 21.77 6.20 3.71
C LEU A 387 20.49 5.49 4.21
N VAL A 388 20.24 4.23 3.82
CA VAL A 388 19.13 3.42 4.38
C VAL A 388 19.32 3.22 5.88
N LEU A 389 20.52 2.83 6.31
CA LEU A 389 20.83 2.54 7.71
C LEU A 389 20.76 3.80 8.60
N GLU A 390 21.19 4.94 8.06
CA GLU A 390 21.14 6.25 8.72
C GLU A 390 19.75 6.91 8.64
N GLU A 391 18.78 6.29 7.94
CA GLU A 391 17.43 6.85 7.70
C GLU A 391 17.44 8.22 7.00
N ARG A 392 18.46 8.49 6.18
CA ARG A 392 18.67 9.74 5.44
C ARG A 392 18.00 9.69 4.07
N VAL A 393 16.68 9.66 4.10
CA VAL A 393 15.81 9.41 2.95
C VAL A 393 15.90 10.53 1.92
N GLU A 394 16.03 11.77 2.37
CA GLU A 394 16.09 12.95 1.50
C GLU A 394 17.34 12.90 0.60
N GLU A 395 18.50 12.55 1.16
CA GLU A 395 19.74 12.36 0.40
C GLU A 395 19.69 11.14 -0.52
N MET A 396 18.95 10.10 -0.14
CA MET A 396 18.71 8.96 -1.02
C MET A 396 17.87 9.37 -2.22
N ILE A 397 16.81 10.15 -2.02
CA ILE A 397 15.98 10.67 -3.09
C ILE A 397 16.81 11.53 -4.05
N GLU A 398 17.70 12.38 -3.52
CA GLU A 398 18.62 13.17 -4.34
C GLU A 398 19.57 12.27 -5.15
N LEU A 399 20.13 11.23 -4.53
CA LEU A 399 21.00 10.26 -5.20
C LEU A 399 20.27 9.53 -6.35
N LEU A 400 19.02 9.12 -6.13
CA LEU A 400 18.19 8.45 -7.14
C LEU A 400 17.82 9.38 -8.32
N LYS A 401 17.82 10.70 -8.10
CA LYS A 401 17.54 11.73 -9.12
C LYS A 401 18.78 12.15 -9.92
N ASN A 402 19.95 12.22 -9.29
CA ASN A 402 21.13 12.92 -9.83
C ASN A 402 22.13 12.05 -10.62
N GLY A 403 21.80 10.81 -10.97
CA GLY A 403 22.68 9.90 -11.72
C GLY A 403 22.91 10.32 -13.18
N ALA A 404 23.87 11.23 -13.38
CA ALA A 404 24.64 11.68 -14.56
C ALA A 404 24.07 11.70 -15.99
N THR A 405 22.97 11.02 -16.39
CA THR A 405 22.35 11.23 -17.72
C THR A 405 20.93 10.66 -17.93
N ASN A 406 20.40 9.74 -17.11
CA ASN A 406 19.03 9.17 -17.26
C ASN A 406 18.64 8.40 -15.98
N GLY A 407 18.38 9.11 -14.89
CA GLY A 407 18.23 8.51 -13.55
C GLY A 407 17.26 7.33 -13.46
N ALA A 408 17.44 6.48 -12.44
CA ALA A 408 16.65 5.27 -12.23
C ALA A 408 15.13 5.51 -12.15
N LEU A 409 14.74 6.73 -11.78
CA LEU A 409 13.37 7.23 -11.88
C LEU A 409 12.85 7.27 -13.32
N ASN A 410 13.60 7.85 -14.27
CA ASN A 410 13.20 7.94 -15.68
C ASN A 410 13.11 6.55 -16.34
N GLU A 411 13.99 5.62 -15.96
CA GLU A 411 13.88 4.24 -16.43
C GLU A 411 12.63 3.54 -15.83
N SER A 412 12.29 3.80 -14.57
CA SER A 412 11.05 3.28 -13.96
C SER A 412 9.79 3.85 -14.63
N ILE A 413 9.80 5.14 -14.96
CA ILE A 413 8.74 5.82 -15.72
C ILE A 413 8.58 5.19 -17.10
N THR A 414 9.71 4.91 -17.77
CA THR A 414 9.72 4.25 -19.09
C THR A 414 9.15 2.84 -19.00
N ALA A 415 9.61 2.04 -18.03
CA ALA A 415 9.09 0.69 -17.80
C ALA A 415 7.58 0.68 -17.55
N GLY A 416 7.06 1.60 -16.73
CA GLY A 416 5.62 1.75 -16.53
C GLY A 416 4.85 2.14 -17.79
N SER A 417 5.40 3.07 -18.57
CA SER A 417 4.80 3.53 -19.84
C SER A 417 4.79 2.44 -20.92
N ASP A 418 5.83 1.61 -20.97
CA ASP A 418 5.92 0.49 -21.92
C ASP A 418 4.88 -0.58 -21.60
N LEU A 419 4.65 -0.91 -20.32
CA LEU A 419 3.56 -1.83 -19.94
C LEU A 419 2.18 -1.32 -20.39
N ILE A 420 1.94 -0.01 -20.33
CA ILE A 420 0.68 0.59 -20.81
C ILE A 420 0.58 0.44 -22.32
N ARG A 421 1.66 0.74 -23.05
CA ARG A 421 1.69 0.63 -24.51
C ARG A 421 1.50 -0.82 -24.98
N ASP A 422 2.09 -1.78 -24.26
CA ASP A 422 1.88 -3.22 -24.48
C ASP A 422 0.42 -3.61 -24.22
N ALA A 423 -0.19 -3.07 -23.16
CA ALA A 423 -1.60 -3.29 -22.86
C ALA A 423 -2.49 -2.80 -24.01
N GLN A 424 -2.27 -1.58 -24.50
CA GLN A 424 -3.03 -0.96 -25.59
C GLN A 424 -2.85 -1.76 -26.89
N THR A 425 -1.61 -2.12 -27.25
CA THR A 425 -1.30 -2.91 -28.46
C THR A 425 -1.98 -4.28 -28.43
N ALA A 426 -1.94 -4.97 -27.27
CA ALA A 426 -2.63 -6.24 -27.10
C ALA A 426 -4.16 -6.11 -27.20
N PHE A 427 -4.70 -4.90 -27.06
CA PHE A 427 -6.12 -4.59 -27.09
C PHE A 427 -6.66 -4.24 -28.48
N ASP A 428 -5.81 -3.99 -29.49
CA ASP A 428 -6.17 -3.60 -30.87
C ASP A 428 -7.15 -4.56 -31.58
N GLY A 429 -7.23 -5.82 -31.12
CA GLY A 429 -8.16 -6.83 -31.66
C GLY A 429 -9.59 -6.77 -31.12
N ILE A 430 -9.91 -5.84 -30.22
CA ILE A 430 -11.25 -5.63 -29.66
C ILE A 430 -12.06 -4.71 -30.58
N LYS A 431 -13.36 -5.01 -30.75
CA LYS A 431 -14.26 -4.15 -31.53
C LYS A 431 -14.26 -2.73 -30.98
N SER A 432 -14.03 -1.74 -31.83
CA SER A 432 -14.11 -0.33 -31.42
C SER A 432 -15.53 -0.01 -30.93
N THR A 433 -15.59 0.43 -29.67
CA THR A 433 -16.79 0.93 -28.99
C THR A 433 -16.37 2.14 -28.18
N PRO A 434 -17.30 3.06 -27.81
CA PRO A 434 -16.95 4.19 -26.95
C PRO A 434 -16.27 3.76 -25.63
N TYR A 435 -16.64 2.59 -25.10
CA TYR A 435 -16.04 2.04 -23.89
C TYR A 435 -14.63 1.47 -24.12
N ALA A 436 -14.39 0.81 -25.26
CA ALA A 436 -13.06 0.35 -25.64
C ALA A 436 -12.11 1.53 -25.87
N GLU A 437 -12.58 2.59 -26.54
CA GLU A 437 -11.83 3.84 -26.72
C GLU A 437 -11.53 4.53 -25.39
N ALA A 438 -12.48 4.50 -24.44
CA ALA A 438 -12.25 5.02 -23.10
C ALA A 438 -11.23 4.20 -22.30
N LEU A 439 -11.12 2.88 -22.52
CA LEU A 439 -10.06 2.05 -21.93
C LEU A 439 -8.69 2.42 -22.50
N LEU A 440 -8.58 2.61 -23.82
CA LEU A 440 -7.34 3.07 -24.44
C LEU A 440 -6.95 4.45 -23.91
N CYS A 441 -7.92 5.36 -23.80
CA CYS A 441 -7.73 6.70 -23.23
C CYS A 441 -7.32 6.64 -21.75
N LEU A 442 -7.82 5.67 -20.96
CA LEU A 442 -7.32 5.44 -19.60
C LEU A 442 -5.81 5.16 -19.61
N GLY A 443 -5.33 4.36 -20.56
CA GLY A 443 -3.89 4.13 -20.78
C GLY A 443 -3.15 5.43 -21.07
N ASP A 444 -3.64 6.24 -22.01
CA ASP A 444 -3.02 7.52 -22.37
C ASP A 444 -2.90 8.46 -21.16
N VAL A 445 -3.96 8.54 -20.35
CA VAL A 445 -3.95 9.36 -19.12
C VAL A 445 -2.94 8.86 -18.11
N LEU A 446 -2.72 7.54 -17.99
CA LEU A 446 -1.68 7.00 -17.12
C LEU A 446 -0.27 7.30 -17.66
N CYS A 447 -0.06 7.28 -18.97
CA CYS A 447 1.19 7.75 -19.59
C CYS A 447 1.43 9.24 -19.32
N GLU A 448 0.41 10.10 -19.48
CA GLU A 448 0.50 11.52 -19.13
C GLU A 448 0.88 11.72 -17.65
N MET A 449 0.33 10.89 -16.75
CA MET A 449 0.68 10.93 -15.33
C MET A 449 2.14 10.56 -15.08
N PHE A 450 2.67 9.57 -15.80
CA PHE A 450 4.08 9.19 -15.76
C PHE A 450 5.00 10.30 -16.26
N ASP A 451 4.65 10.94 -17.38
CA ASP A 451 5.46 12.01 -17.98
C ASP A 451 5.57 13.24 -17.08
N GLN A 452 4.57 13.50 -16.22
CA GLN A 452 4.63 14.56 -15.21
C GLN A 452 5.64 14.32 -14.09
N LEU A 453 6.16 13.09 -13.96
CA LEU A 453 7.19 12.75 -12.98
C LEU A 453 8.61 12.83 -13.56
N ARG A 454 8.76 13.04 -14.87
CA ARG A 454 10.08 13.20 -15.50
C ARG A 454 10.71 14.49 -14.98
N VAL A 455 11.97 14.36 -14.56
CA VAL A 455 12.81 15.47 -14.06
C VAL A 455 13.76 15.91 -15.15
#